data_AF-A0A973IHG1-F1
#
_entry.id   AF-A0A973IHG1-F1
#
_cell.length_a   1.000
_cell.length_b   1.000
_cell.length_c   1.000
_cell.angle_alpha   90.00
_cell.angle_beta   90.00
_cell.angle_gamma   90.00
#
_symmetry.space_group_name_H-M   'P 1'
#
loop_
_entity.id
_entity.type
_entity.pdbx_description
1 polymer ?
#
loop_
_entity_poly.entity_id
_entity_poly.type
_entity_poly.pdbx_seq_one_letter_code
_entity_poly.pdbx_strand_id
1 'polypeptide(L)'
;MKSLKANNIPSLIFTNKIDCSGARSAEIIKHIFQKLNTQTMSINRATAEGGPLAMVAKEQLNNPQYAAKLTETIAETNLEVLQQIIEGRTLTQVQLQHALLNAITINCVYPIIVGSAIAGLGIEHLTANIANLLPNNILASSDKPLDGHVFAINRQPDGSKLAYIRP
;
A
#
# COMPACT_ATOMS: atom_id res chain seq x y z
N MET A 1 -13.25 0.58 -1.46
CA MET A 1 -12.66 -0.58 -2.17
C MET A 1 -13.41 -1.03 -3.41
N LYS A 2 -14.76 -1.06 -3.46
CA LYS A 2 -15.50 -1.63 -4.62
C LYS A 2 -15.06 -1.08 -5.98
N SER A 3 -14.98 0.25 -6.14
CA SER A 3 -14.52 0.87 -7.39
C SER A 3 -13.05 0.55 -7.73
N LEU A 4 -12.15 0.61 -6.74
CA LEU A 4 -10.73 0.28 -6.93
C LEU A 4 -10.54 -1.18 -7.39
N LYS A 5 -11.26 -2.13 -6.75
CA LYS A 5 -11.26 -3.54 -7.15
C LYS A 5 -11.85 -3.73 -8.55
N ALA A 6 -12.99 -3.09 -8.84
CA ALA A 6 -13.65 -3.21 -10.14
C ALA A 6 -12.78 -2.72 -11.31
N ASN A 7 -11.89 -1.76 -11.05
CA ASN A 7 -10.96 -1.20 -12.05
C ASN A 7 -9.55 -1.78 -11.92
N ASN A 8 -9.33 -2.80 -11.08
CA ASN A 8 -8.03 -3.42 -10.81
C ASN A 8 -6.93 -2.41 -10.48
N ILE A 9 -7.22 -1.39 -9.66
CA ILE A 9 -6.27 -0.33 -9.31
C ILE A 9 -5.49 -0.72 -8.04
N PRO A 10 -4.19 -1.06 -8.14
CA PRO A 10 -3.36 -1.34 -6.98
C PRO A 10 -3.30 -0.13 -6.07
N SER A 11 -3.51 -0.36 -4.78
CA SER A 11 -3.77 0.70 -3.83
C SER A 11 -3.02 0.46 -2.53
N LEU A 12 -2.65 1.56 -1.88
CA LEU A 12 -2.07 1.58 -0.54
C LEU A 12 -3.00 2.38 0.38
N ILE A 13 -3.09 1.98 1.65
CA ILE A 13 -3.90 2.65 2.66
C ILE A 13 -3.00 3.38 3.65
N PHE A 14 -3.23 4.67 3.86
CA PHE A 14 -2.58 5.45 4.90
C PHE A 14 -3.54 5.71 6.07
N THR A 15 -3.21 5.18 7.24
CA THR A 15 -3.94 5.41 8.50
C THR A 15 -3.30 6.61 9.20
N ASN A 16 -3.90 7.78 9.01
CA ASN A 16 -3.40 9.06 9.51
C ASN A 16 -3.83 9.32 10.98
N LYS A 17 -3.15 10.28 11.62
CA LYS A 17 -3.46 10.87 12.94
C LYS A 17 -3.12 10.00 14.15
N ILE A 18 -1.98 9.31 14.13
CA ILE A 18 -1.49 8.55 15.31
C ILE A 18 -1.15 9.44 16.53
N ASP A 19 -1.02 10.74 16.32
CA ASP A 19 -0.71 11.77 17.32
C ASP A 19 -1.95 12.26 18.11
N CYS A 20 -3.16 11.88 17.69
CA CYS A 20 -4.39 12.32 18.33
C CYS A 20 -4.86 11.36 19.42
N SER A 21 -5.41 11.90 20.51
CA SER A 21 -6.00 11.10 21.59
C SER A 21 -6.99 10.05 21.07
N GLY A 22 -6.84 8.81 21.50
CA GLY A 22 -7.69 7.70 21.06
C GLY A 22 -7.25 7.02 19.76
N ALA A 23 -6.10 7.39 19.20
CA ALA A 23 -5.42 6.62 18.15
C ALA A 23 -5.22 5.17 18.59
N ARG A 24 -5.55 4.24 17.68
CA ARG A 24 -5.57 2.79 17.90
C ARG A 24 -5.33 2.04 16.59
N SER A 25 -4.17 2.27 15.97
CA SER A 25 -3.91 1.82 14.60
C SER A 25 -4.01 0.31 14.45
N ALA A 26 -3.53 -0.46 15.44
CA ALA A 26 -3.61 -1.92 15.43
C ALA A 26 -5.06 -2.45 15.36
N GLU A 27 -5.98 -1.81 16.07
CA GLU A 27 -7.41 -2.16 16.04
C GLU A 27 -8.05 -1.72 14.72
N ILE A 28 -7.70 -0.53 14.23
CA ILE A 28 -8.18 -0.02 12.94
C ILE A 28 -7.77 -0.97 11.81
N ILE A 29 -6.52 -1.44 11.80
CA ILE A 29 -6.02 -2.41 10.82
C ILE A 29 -6.88 -3.69 10.82
N LYS A 30 -7.17 -4.24 12.01
CA LYS A 30 -8.06 -5.41 12.14
C LYS A 30 -9.48 -5.12 11.62
N HIS A 31 -10.04 -3.96 11.94
CA HIS A 31 -11.35 -3.54 11.44
C HIS A 31 -11.36 -3.32 9.92
N ILE A 32 -10.29 -2.81 9.33
CA ILE A 32 -10.15 -2.64 7.88
C ILE A 32 -10.22 -4.01 7.20
N PHE A 33 -9.44 -4.99 7.69
CA PHE A 33 -9.49 -6.37 7.19
C PHE A 33 -10.92 -6.94 7.22
N GLN A 34 -11.58 -6.86 8.38
CA GLN A 34 -12.94 -7.38 8.58
C GLN A 34 -13.98 -6.70 7.69
N LYS A 35 -13.91 -5.36 7.57
CA LYS A 35 -14.92 -4.58 6.84
C LYS A 35 -14.76 -4.64 5.32
N LEU A 36 -13.52 -4.71 4.85
CA LEU A 36 -13.21 -4.69 3.41
C LEU A 36 -13.07 -6.10 2.83
N ASN A 37 -12.91 -7.12 3.68
CA ASN A 37 -12.60 -8.49 3.32
C ASN A 37 -11.44 -8.53 2.31
N THR A 38 -10.31 -7.97 2.73
CA THR A 38 -9.10 -7.84 1.93
C THR A 38 -7.91 -8.15 2.81
N GLN A 39 -6.97 -8.95 2.31
CA GLN A 39 -5.71 -9.11 3.02
C GLN A 39 -4.99 -7.77 3.09
N THR A 40 -4.51 -7.45 4.29
CA THR A 40 -3.81 -6.20 4.55
C THR A 40 -2.51 -6.48 5.26
N MET A 41 -1.49 -5.69 4.95
CA MET A 41 -0.20 -5.86 5.59
C MET A 41 0.40 -4.52 5.99
N SER A 42 0.83 -4.41 7.24
CA SER A 42 1.40 -3.20 7.80
C SER A 42 2.89 -3.09 7.44
N ILE A 43 3.26 -2.04 6.71
CA ILE A 43 4.66 -1.77 6.30
C ILE A 43 5.46 -1.09 7.43
N ASN A 44 4.75 -0.46 8.36
CA ASN A 44 5.29 0.14 9.56
C ASN A 44 4.31 -0.06 10.71
N ARG A 45 4.78 0.21 11.92
CA ARG A 45 3.94 0.26 13.12
C ARG A 45 4.08 1.61 13.79
N ALA A 46 3.05 2.01 14.52
CA ALA A 46 3.13 3.16 15.38
C ALA A 46 3.38 2.72 16.82
N THR A 47 4.06 3.57 17.57
CA THR A 47 4.45 3.37 18.96
C THR A 47 4.13 4.63 19.75
N ALA A 48 3.73 4.48 21.02
CA ALA A 48 3.29 5.60 21.87
C ALA A 48 2.18 6.45 21.20
N GLU A 49 1.23 5.79 20.52
CA GLU A 49 0.08 6.44 19.90
C GLU A 49 -0.74 7.25 20.91
N GLY A 50 -1.50 8.22 20.41
CA GLY A 50 -2.48 8.94 21.24
C GLY A 50 -2.02 10.29 21.75
N GLY A 51 -0.85 10.77 21.32
CA GLY A 51 -0.32 12.05 21.78
C GLY A 51 0.98 12.47 21.10
N PRO A 52 1.64 13.51 21.62
CA PRO A 52 2.82 14.13 21.00
C PRO A 52 4.08 13.24 20.98
N LEU A 53 4.10 12.17 21.77
CA LEU A 53 5.18 11.18 21.78
C LEU A 53 4.99 10.06 20.74
N ALA A 54 3.95 10.15 19.90
CA ALA A 54 3.72 9.17 18.87
C ALA A 54 4.92 9.09 17.93
N MET A 55 5.29 7.86 17.59
CA MET A 55 6.41 7.55 16.72
C MET A 55 6.00 6.47 15.71
N VAL A 56 6.79 6.34 14.66
CA VAL A 56 6.64 5.31 13.64
C VAL A 56 7.92 4.50 13.57
N ALA A 57 7.80 3.17 13.62
CA ALA A 57 8.90 2.23 13.42
C ALA A 57 8.71 1.44 12.12
N LYS A 58 9.78 1.28 11.34
CA LYS A 58 9.78 0.44 10.12
C LYS A 58 9.60 -1.03 10.50
N GLU A 59 8.80 -1.74 9.73
CA GLU A 59 8.90 -3.20 9.68
C GLU A 59 9.93 -3.59 8.63
N GLN A 60 10.81 -4.54 8.98
CA GLN A 60 11.92 -4.96 8.13
C GLN A 60 11.83 -6.45 7.84
N LEU A 61 12.09 -6.85 6.59
CA LEU A 61 12.04 -8.25 6.16
C LEU A 61 13.11 -9.14 6.84
N ASN A 62 14.13 -8.54 7.46
CA ASN A 62 15.12 -9.26 8.26
C ASN A 62 14.61 -9.63 9.66
N ASN A 63 13.48 -9.07 10.11
CA ASN A 63 12.83 -9.46 11.35
C ASN A 63 12.07 -10.78 11.11
N PRO A 64 12.44 -11.90 11.73
CA PRO A 64 11.81 -13.20 11.49
C PRO A 64 10.31 -13.22 11.79
N GLN A 65 9.86 -12.50 12.81
CA GLN A 65 8.43 -12.45 13.18
C GLN A 65 7.60 -11.74 12.12
N TYR A 66 8.14 -10.63 11.59
CA TYR A 66 7.49 -9.88 10.52
C TYR A 66 7.50 -10.66 9.21
N ALA A 67 8.63 -11.28 8.87
CA ALA A 67 8.76 -12.09 7.66
C ALA A 67 7.80 -13.29 7.68
N ALA A 68 7.66 -13.98 8.82
CA ALA A 68 6.72 -15.08 8.99
C ALA A 68 5.27 -14.62 8.79
N LYS A 69 4.86 -13.54 9.49
CA LYS A 69 3.52 -12.96 9.35
C LYS A 69 3.20 -12.52 7.92
N LEU A 70 4.19 -11.92 7.25
CA LEU A 70 4.06 -11.52 5.85
C LEU A 70 3.87 -12.72 4.93
N THR A 71 4.67 -13.77 5.15
CA THR A 71 4.62 -15.02 4.39
C THR A 71 3.25 -15.69 4.53
N GLU A 72 2.73 -15.80 5.76
CA GLU A 72 1.38 -16.28 6.04
C GLU A 72 0.31 -15.46 5.31
N THR A 73 0.39 -14.12 5.39
CA THR A 73 -0.58 -13.22 4.73
C THR A 73 -0.59 -13.39 3.21
N ILE A 74 0.57 -13.62 2.60
CA ILE A 74 0.68 -13.84 1.15
C ILE A 74 0.14 -15.23 0.77
N ALA A 75 0.43 -16.25 1.59
CA ALA A 75 -0.01 -17.63 1.36
C ALA A 75 -1.53 -17.79 1.28
N GLU A 76 -2.30 -16.95 2.00
CA GLU A 76 -3.77 -16.87 1.90
C GLU A 76 -4.29 -16.60 0.47
N THR A 77 -3.44 -16.03 -0.40
CA THR A 77 -3.82 -15.64 -1.77
C THR A 77 -2.87 -16.16 -2.83
N ASN A 78 -1.83 -16.91 -2.45
CA ASN A 78 -0.81 -17.42 -3.36
C ASN A 78 -0.51 -18.90 -3.04
N LEU A 79 -0.99 -19.79 -3.91
CA LEU A 79 -0.87 -21.24 -3.74
C LEU A 79 0.59 -21.73 -3.77
N GLU A 80 1.47 -21.11 -4.56
CA GLU A 80 2.88 -21.51 -4.62
C GLU A 80 3.59 -21.21 -3.30
N VAL A 81 3.31 -20.05 -2.71
CA VAL A 81 3.83 -19.67 -1.39
C VAL A 81 3.28 -20.59 -0.30
N LEU A 82 1.98 -20.89 -0.35
CA LEU A 82 1.34 -21.83 0.58
C LEU A 82 1.98 -23.22 0.51
N GLN A 83 2.21 -23.74 -0.70
CA GLN A 83 2.83 -25.05 -0.89
C GLN A 83 4.25 -25.09 -0.30
N GLN A 84 5.05 -24.04 -0.50
CA GLN A 84 6.40 -23.96 0.09
C GLN A 84 6.36 -24.05 1.62
N ILE A 85 5.41 -23.36 2.26
CA ILE A 85 5.23 -23.41 3.73
C ILE A 85 4.86 -24.83 4.19
N ILE A 86 3.91 -25.49 3.50
CA ILE A 86 3.46 -26.85 3.83
C ILE A 86 4.63 -27.85 3.74
N GLU A 87 5.52 -27.66 2.76
CA GLU A 87 6.72 -28.48 2.57
C GLU A 87 7.88 -28.09 3.50
N GLY A 88 7.69 -27.13 4.41
CA GLY A 88 8.71 -26.67 5.37
C GLY A 88 9.82 -25.83 4.75
N ARG A 89 9.62 -25.30 3.53
CA ARG A 89 10.57 -24.42 2.84
C ARG A 89 10.37 -22.96 3.30
N THR A 90 11.47 -22.24 3.50
CA THR A 90 11.46 -20.82 3.85
C THR A 90 11.75 -19.95 2.62
N LEU A 91 10.98 -18.87 2.46
CA LEU A 91 11.25 -17.89 1.41
C LEU A 91 12.46 -17.04 1.80
N THR A 92 13.36 -16.82 0.86
CA THR A 92 14.40 -15.79 0.99
C THR A 92 13.75 -14.39 1.01
N GLN A 93 14.46 -13.39 1.54
CA GLN A 93 13.96 -12.01 1.57
C GLN A 93 13.60 -11.49 0.17
N VAL A 94 14.39 -11.84 -0.84
CA VAL A 94 14.14 -11.46 -2.24
C VAL A 94 12.88 -12.12 -2.77
N GLN A 95 12.70 -13.42 -2.55
CA GLN A 95 11.48 -14.13 -2.94
C GLN A 95 10.24 -13.55 -2.25
N LEU A 96 10.34 -13.24 -0.96
CA LEU A 96 9.24 -12.67 -0.20
C LEU A 96 8.88 -11.26 -0.69
N GLN A 97 9.88 -10.44 -1.00
CA GLN A 97 9.67 -9.12 -1.59
C GLN A 97 9.00 -9.20 -2.97
N HIS A 98 9.43 -10.13 -3.83
CA HIS A 98 8.80 -10.36 -5.13
C HIS A 98 7.36 -10.84 -5.00
N ALA A 99 7.11 -11.81 -4.10
CA ALA A 99 5.77 -12.33 -3.83
C ALA A 99 4.84 -11.23 -3.32
N LEU A 100 5.36 -10.33 -2.46
CA LEU A 100 4.63 -9.17 -1.99
C LEU A 100 4.26 -8.21 -3.13
N LEU A 101 5.24 -7.79 -3.94
CA LEU A 101 4.99 -6.87 -5.06
C LEU A 101 3.96 -7.43 -6.04
N ASN A 102 4.04 -8.73 -6.32
CA ASN A 102 3.04 -9.41 -7.14
C ASN A 102 1.65 -9.34 -6.48
N ALA A 103 1.54 -9.73 -5.20
CA ALA A 103 0.28 -9.72 -4.46
C ALA A 103 -0.38 -8.33 -4.39
N ILE A 104 0.42 -7.25 -4.31
CA ILE A 104 -0.07 -5.86 -4.37
C ILE A 104 -0.56 -5.54 -5.78
N THR A 105 0.23 -5.88 -6.80
CA THR A 105 -0.07 -5.58 -8.21
C THR A 105 -1.38 -6.24 -8.67
N ILE A 106 -1.65 -7.46 -8.21
CA ILE A 106 -2.89 -8.19 -8.53
C ILE A 106 -4.03 -7.91 -7.53
N ASN A 107 -3.90 -6.89 -6.66
CA ASN A 107 -4.93 -6.48 -5.70
C ASN A 107 -5.33 -7.53 -4.65
N CYS A 108 -4.47 -8.51 -4.37
CA CYS A 108 -4.70 -9.52 -3.33
C CYS A 108 -4.35 -9.00 -1.94
N VAL A 109 -3.27 -8.22 -1.82
CA VAL A 109 -2.80 -7.64 -0.56
C VAL A 109 -2.73 -6.12 -0.67
N TYR A 110 -3.29 -5.43 0.34
CA TYR A 110 -3.23 -3.96 0.43
C TYR A 110 -2.24 -3.53 1.52
N PRO A 111 -1.17 -2.81 1.17
CA PRO A 111 -0.24 -2.28 2.16
C PRO A 111 -0.94 -1.22 3.01
N ILE A 112 -0.67 -1.25 4.32
CA ILE A 112 -1.09 -0.23 5.27
C ILE A 112 0.15 0.47 5.81
N ILE A 113 0.12 1.79 5.76
CA ILE A 113 1.09 2.67 6.40
C ILE A 113 0.37 3.47 7.47
N VAL A 114 0.92 3.54 8.66
CA VAL A 114 0.42 4.37 9.76
C VAL A 114 1.30 5.60 9.95
N GLY A 115 0.72 6.73 10.36
CA GLY A 115 1.48 7.96 10.55
C GLY A 115 0.65 9.18 10.94
N SER A 116 1.31 10.32 10.95
CA SER A 116 0.69 11.64 11.15
C SER A 116 1.21 12.60 10.09
N ALA A 117 0.33 13.02 9.19
CA ALA A 117 0.69 13.97 8.15
C ALA A 117 1.05 15.35 8.71
N ILE A 118 0.34 15.79 9.76
CA ILE A 118 0.60 17.10 10.39
C ILE A 118 1.94 17.10 11.12
N ALA A 119 2.27 16.02 11.83
CA ALA A 119 3.55 15.89 12.52
C ALA A 119 4.68 15.36 11.63
N GLY A 120 4.43 15.09 10.34
CA GLY A 120 5.40 14.51 9.40
C GLY A 120 5.77 13.04 9.66
N LEU A 121 5.15 12.39 10.64
CA LEU A 121 5.48 11.02 11.05
C LEU A 121 5.03 10.01 9.99
N GLY A 122 5.96 9.19 9.51
CA GLY A 122 5.69 8.14 8.52
C GLY A 122 5.49 8.63 7.08
N ILE A 123 5.63 9.93 6.82
CA ILE A 123 5.49 10.49 5.46
C ILE A 123 6.60 10.01 4.52
N GLU A 124 7.84 9.93 5.01
CA GLU A 124 8.94 9.33 4.22
C GLU A 124 8.68 7.86 3.88
N HIS A 125 8.04 7.12 4.78
CA HIS A 125 7.67 5.73 4.51
C HIS A 125 6.56 5.69 3.45
N LEU A 126 5.58 6.58 3.55
CA LEU A 126 4.50 6.68 2.58
C LEU A 126 5.03 6.96 1.18
N THR A 127 5.87 7.97 1.02
CA THR A 127 6.41 8.36 -0.30
C THR A 127 7.32 7.29 -0.88
N ALA A 128 8.22 6.71 -0.07
CA ALA A 128 9.11 5.64 -0.54
C ALA A 128 8.32 4.39 -0.99
N ASN A 129 7.26 4.02 -0.27
CA ASN A 129 6.47 2.84 -0.62
C ASN A 129 5.49 3.08 -1.77
N ILE A 130 5.01 4.31 -1.98
CA ILE A 130 4.28 4.63 -3.22
C ILE A 130 5.18 4.36 -4.43
N ALA A 131 6.44 4.78 -4.39
CA ALA A 131 7.38 4.57 -5.49
C ALA A 131 7.78 3.10 -5.69
N ASN A 132 7.93 2.35 -4.58
CA ASN A 132 8.50 0.99 -4.62
C ASN A 132 7.46 -0.13 -4.67
N LEU A 133 6.23 0.11 -4.20
CA LEU A 133 5.20 -0.93 -4.10
C LEU A 133 4.09 -0.82 -5.15
N LEU A 134 3.80 0.39 -5.64
CA LEU A 134 2.76 0.58 -6.63
C LEU A 134 3.35 0.50 -8.05
N PRO A 135 2.63 -0.10 -9.01
CA PRO A 135 3.13 -0.23 -10.36
C PRO A 135 3.32 1.14 -11.01
N ASN A 136 4.46 1.32 -11.66
CA ASN A 136 4.73 2.50 -12.45
C ASN A 136 4.37 2.21 -13.92
N ASN A 137 3.21 2.70 -14.38
CA ASN A 137 2.73 2.45 -15.75
C ASN A 137 3.47 3.26 -16.83
N ILE A 138 4.70 3.70 -16.59
CA ILE A 138 5.50 4.47 -17.56
C ILE A 138 6.24 3.50 -18.48
N LEU A 139 5.50 2.76 -19.31
CA LEU A 139 6.04 2.09 -20.50
C LEU A 139 4.95 2.03 -21.59
N ALA A 140 4.43 3.20 -21.99
CA ALA A 140 3.83 3.30 -23.30
C ALA A 140 4.98 3.38 -24.32
N SER A 141 5.13 2.32 -25.12
CA SER A 141 6.03 2.30 -26.28
C SER A 141 5.82 3.55 -27.13
N SER A 142 6.92 4.20 -27.54
CA SER A 142 6.93 5.42 -28.36
C SER A 142 6.29 5.25 -29.74
N ASP A 143 6.01 4.02 -30.15
CA ASP A 143 5.54 3.70 -31.50
C ASP A 143 4.00 3.62 -31.59
N LYS A 144 3.29 3.85 -30.48
CA LYS A 144 1.83 3.98 -30.52
C LYS A 144 1.43 5.39 -30.98
N PRO A 145 0.35 5.53 -31.78
CA PRO A 145 -0.20 6.84 -32.08
C PRO A 145 -0.58 7.55 -30.77
N LEU A 146 -0.47 8.89 -30.77
CA LEU A 146 -0.85 9.69 -29.62
C LEU A 146 -2.31 9.39 -29.23
N ASP A 147 -2.48 8.85 -28.02
CA ASP A 147 -3.76 8.58 -27.39
C ASP A 147 -3.77 9.26 -26.02
N GLY A 148 -4.94 9.69 -25.56
CA GLY A 148 -5.05 10.39 -24.29
C GLY A 148 -6.47 10.73 -23.91
N HIS A 149 -6.75 10.62 -22.61
CA HIS A 149 -8.06 10.89 -22.04
C HIS A 149 -8.06 12.19 -21.22
N VAL A 150 -8.96 13.11 -21.56
CA VAL A 150 -9.25 14.29 -20.73
C VAL A 150 -10.06 13.82 -19.52
N PHE A 151 -9.47 13.83 -18.33
CA PHE A 151 -10.14 13.38 -17.11
C PHE A 151 -10.64 14.52 -16.22
N ALA A 152 -10.17 15.75 -16.44
CA ALA A 152 -10.64 16.93 -15.73
C ALA A 152 -10.55 18.19 -16.61
N ILE A 153 -11.49 19.11 -16.46
CA ILE A 153 -11.48 20.43 -17.09
C ILE A 153 -11.80 21.47 -16.02
N ASN A 154 -10.86 22.38 -15.78
CA ASN A 154 -11.04 23.53 -14.90
C ASN A 154 -11.19 24.80 -15.73
N ARG A 155 -11.84 25.82 -15.15
CA ARG A 155 -11.91 27.16 -15.73
C ARG A 155 -10.91 28.07 -15.01
N GLN A 156 -10.16 28.82 -15.80
CA GLN A 156 -9.25 29.84 -15.28
C GLN A 156 -10.01 31.15 -15.00
N PRO A 157 -9.41 32.08 -14.23
CA PRO A 157 -10.03 33.39 -13.93
C PRO A 157 -10.37 34.21 -15.18
N ASP A 158 -9.63 34.03 -16.28
CA ASP A 158 -9.88 34.69 -17.58
C ASP A 158 -10.98 34.02 -18.43
N GLY A 159 -11.60 32.95 -17.92
CA GLY A 159 -12.66 32.19 -18.59
C GLY A 159 -12.17 31.09 -19.53
N SER A 160 -10.85 30.96 -19.75
CA SER A 160 -10.26 29.89 -20.55
C SER A 160 -10.39 28.52 -19.88
N LYS A 161 -10.29 27.44 -20.67
CA LYS A 161 -10.39 26.05 -20.19
C LYS A 161 -9.00 25.45 -20.02
N LEU A 162 -8.73 24.93 -18.84
CA LEU A 162 -7.56 24.11 -18.54
C LEU A 162 -7.97 22.63 -18.52
N ALA A 163 -7.57 21.86 -19.53
CA ALA A 163 -7.84 20.43 -19.62
C ALA A 163 -6.64 19.60 -19.12
N TYR A 164 -6.90 18.63 -18.25
CA TYR A 164 -5.90 17.69 -17.76
C TYR A 164 -6.03 16.37 -18.52
N ILE A 165 -4.91 15.91 -19.08
CA ILE A 165 -4.85 14.75 -19.98
C ILE A 165 -3.99 13.67 -19.33
N ARG A 166 -4.48 12.43 -19.37
CA ARG A 166 -3.70 11.23 -19.09
C ARG A 166 -3.40 10.55 -20.43
N PRO A 167 -2.12 10.44 -20.84
CA PRO A 167 -1.74 9.64 -22.01
C PRO A 167 -1.82 8.14 -21.71
#